data_AF-A0A4U5V2W2-F1
#
_entry.id   AF-A0A4U5V2W2-F1
#
_cell.length_a   1.000
_cell.length_b   1.000
_cell.length_c   1.000
_cell.angle_alpha   90.00
_cell.angle_beta   90.00
_cell.angle_gamma   90.00
#
_symmetry.space_group_name_H-M   'P 1'
#
loop_
_entity.id
_entity.type
_entity.pdbx_description
1 polymer ?
#
loop_
_entity_poly.entity_id
_entity_poly.type
_entity_poly.pdbx_seq_one_letter_code
_entity_poly.pdbx_strand_id
1 'polypeptide(L)'
;MGQVYGIGESWITSDCYQCVCMEPFGVGCCDHGSKPVDYPDWCEIIRKPDSCTTVAVMRANHKLPCLWGRGRVRPAAGKPWNPDNDFIF
;
A
#
# COMPACT_ATOMS: atom_id res chain seq x y z
N MET A 1 25.46 0.46 10.33
CA MET A 1 25.05 1.17 11.56
C MET A 1 23.55 1.40 11.46
N GLY A 2 22.79 1.31 12.56
CA GLY A 2 21.33 1.53 12.54
C GLY A 2 20.96 3.01 12.55
N GLN A 3 19.74 3.33 12.10
CA GLN A 3 19.18 4.67 12.27
C GLN A 3 18.69 4.87 13.71
N VAL A 4 18.87 6.07 14.24
CA VAL A 4 18.44 6.47 15.58
C VAL A 4 17.35 7.52 15.43
N TYR A 5 16.25 7.34 16.15
CA TYR A 5 15.09 8.22 16.11
C TYR A 5 14.81 8.80 17.49
N GLY A 6 14.50 10.10 17.54
CA GLY A 6 14.13 10.80 18.76
C GLY A 6 12.71 10.49 19.22
N ILE A 7 12.41 10.84 20.47
CA ILE A 7 11.04 10.74 21.02
C ILE A 7 10.10 11.65 20.21
N GLY A 8 8.93 11.12 19.85
CA GLY A 8 7.93 11.79 19.03
C GLY A 8 8.19 11.73 17.53
N GLU A 9 9.36 11.23 17.10
CA GLU A 9 9.69 11.10 15.69
C GLU A 9 8.93 9.95 15.05
N SER A 10 8.46 10.17 13.80
CA SER A 10 7.77 9.17 13.00
C SER A 10 8.47 8.97 11.66
N TRP A 11 8.57 7.72 11.20
CA TRP A 11 9.21 7.38 9.94
C TRP A 11 8.44 6.25 9.23
N ILE A 12 8.69 6.12 7.92
CA ILE A 12 8.19 5.01 7.11
C ILE A 12 9.36 4.10 6.78
N THR A 13 9.21 2.81 7.06
CA THR A 13 10.21 1.79 6.75
C THR A 13 10.11 1.32 5.29
N SER A 14 11.14 0.65 4.79
CA SER A 14 11.17 0.11 3.41
C SER A 14 10.14 -1.01 3.16
N ASP A 15 9.70 -1.67 4.24
CA ASP A 15 8.59 -2.63 4.27
C ASP A 15 7.23 -1.96 4.55
N CYS A 16 7.14 -0.63 4.48
CA CYS A 16 5.91 0.15 4.52
C CYS A 16 5.16 0.12 5.85
N TYR A 17 5.90 0.06 6.95
CA TYR A 17 5.37 0.37 8.27
C TYR A 17 5.57 1.84 8.59
N GLN A 18 4.51 2.47 9.09
CA GLN A 18 4.60 3.76 9.75
C GLN A 18 4.91 3.52 11.21
N CYS A 19 6.11 3.93 11.63
CA CYS A 19 6.59 3.78 12.98
C CYS A 19 6.63 5.14 13.68
N VAL A 20 6.46 5.12 15.01
CA VAL A 20 6.65 6.27 15.88
C VAL A 20 7.38 5.85 17.15
N CYS A 21 8.36 6.65 17.56
CA CYS A 21 9.05 6.49 18.84
C CYS A 21 8.25 7.23 19.92
N MET A 22 7.64 6.48 20.84
CA MET A 22 6.77 7.01 21.89
C MET A 22 7.42 6.86 23.26
N GLU A 23 7.25 7.86 24.12
CA GLU A 23 7.56 7.76 25.54
C GLU A 23 6.25 7.52 26.32
N PRO A 24 6.21 6.62 27.33
CA PRO A 24 7.27 5.72 27.82
C PRO A 24 7.31 4.33 27.11
N PHE A 25 6.59 4.16 26.00
CA PHE A 25 6.26 2.84 25.46
C PHE A 25 7.27 2.24 24.47
N GLY A 26 8.21 3.03 23.97
CA GLY A 26 9.14 2.63 22.91
C GLY A 26 8.54 2.80 21.51
N VAL A 27 8.94 1.94 20.57
CA VAL A 27 8.56 2.08 19.16
C VAL A 27 7.30 1.27 18.85
N GLY A 28 6.28 1.93 18.28
CA GLY A 28 5.10 1.28 17.72
C GLY A 28 5.07 1.44 16.21
N CYS A 29 4.72 0.39 15.48
CA CYS A 29 4.66 0.38 14.01
C CYS A 29 3.33 -0.20 13.52
N CYS A 30 2.75 0.42 12.50
CA CYS A 30 1.51 0.01 11.85
C CYS A 30 1.70 -0.08 10.34
N ASP A 31 0.93 -0.91 9.64
CA ASP A 31 0.89 -0.85 8.16
C ASP A 31 0.54 0.57 7.70
N HIS A 32 1.37 1.19 6.84
CA HIS A 32 1.14 2.55 6.36
C HIS A 32 0.03 2.62 5.29
N GLY A 33 -0.10 1.56 4.49
CA GLY A 33 -1.01 1.51 3.35
C GLY A 33 -2.34 0.84 3.66
N SER A 34 -3.43 1.36 3.08
CA SER A 34 -4.70 0.62 3.01
C SER A 34 -4.54 -0.63 2.14
N LYS A 35 -5.10 -1.75 2.61
CA LYS A 35 -5.10 -3.03 1.89
C LYS A 35 -6.51 -3.28 1.33
N PRO A 36 -6.64 -3.59 0.02
CA PRO A 36 -7.93 -4.01 -0.54
C PRO A 36 -8.47 -5.23 0.19
N VAL A 37 -9.77 -5.23 0.46
CA VAL A 37 -10.50 -6.35 1.07
C VAL A 37 -11.61 -6.81 0.13
N ASP A 38 -12.18 -7.99 0.39
CA ASP A 38 -13.34 -8.54 -0.34
C ASP A 38 -13.15 -8.67 -1.86
N TYR A 39 -11.92 -8.94 -2.31
CA TYR A 39 -11.62 -9.25 -3.70
C TYR A 39 -11.79 -10.77 -3.97
N PRO A 40 -12.12 -11.17 -5.21
CA PRO A 40 -12.24 -12.58 -5.58
C PRO A 40 -10.94 -13.37 -5.46
N ASP A 41 -11.05 -14.68 -5.31
CA ASP A 41 -9.93 -15.62 -5.20
C ASP A 41 -8.97 -15.63 -6.42
N TRP A 42 -9.47 -15.29 -7.61
CA TRP A 42 -8.68 -15.11 -8.84
C TRP A 42 -7.87 -13.80 -8.89
N CYS A 43 -7.93 -12.99 -7.84
CA CYS A 43 -7.09 -11.81 -7.67
C CYS A 43 -6.09 -11.98 -6.52
N GLU A 44 -5.07 -11.14 -6.52
CA GLU A 44 -4.09 -11.03 -5.45
C GLU A 44 -3.64 -9.59 -5.24
N ILE A 45 -3.10 -9.31 -4.05
CA ILE A 45 -2.61 -7.98 -3.70
C ILE A 45 -1.13 -7.89 -4.05
N ILE A 46 -0.78 -6.87 -4.83
CA ILE A 46 0.61 -6.48 -5.08
C ILE A 46 0.89 -5.09 -4.50
N ARG A 47 2.14 -4.88 -4.06
CA ARG A 47 2.64 -3.55 -3.69
C ARG A 47 3.21 -2.88 -4.93
N LYS A 48 2.81 -1.63 -5.19
CA LYS A 48 3.39 -0.85 -6.29
C LYS A 48 4.89 -0.58 -6.01
N PRO A 49 5.76 -0.63 -7.03
CA PRO A 49 7.16 -0.24 -6.88
C PRO A 49 7.25 1.17 -6.27
N ASP A 50 8.26 1.38 -5.43
CA ASP A 50 8.59 2.68 -4.82
C ASP A 50 7.46 3.37 -4.06
N SER A 51 6.41 2.63 -3.70
CA SER A 51 5.32 3.17 -2.90
C SER A 51 4.74 2.14 -1.93
N CYS A 52 4.11 2.64 -0.88
CA CYS A 52 3.38 1.81 0.07
C CYS A 52 1.91 1.57 -0.31
N THR A 53 1.58 1.84 -1.57
CA THR A 53 0.23 1.59 -2.09
C THR A 53 0.11 0.13 -2.52
N THR A 54 -0.92 -0.54 -2.03
CA THR A 54 -1.25 -1.90 -2.46
C THR A 54 -2.48 -1.89 -3.36
N VAL A 55 -2.49 -2.76 -4.37
CA VAL A 55 -3.58 -2.88 -5.34
C VAL A 55 -3.90 -4.35 -5.57
N ALA A 56 -5.19 -4.66 -5.70
CA ALA A 56 -5.61 -5.98 -6.14
C ALA A 56 -5.50 -6.08 -7.66
N VAL A 57 -4.85 -7.12 -8.17
CA VAL A 57 -4.64 -7.40 -9.60
C VAL A 57 -5.09 -8.82 -9.93
N MET A 58 -5.34 -9.09 -11.21
CA MET A 58 -5.66 -10.44 -11.67
C MET A 58 -4.44 -11.35 -11.56
N ARG A 59 -4.57 -12.53 -10.94
CA ARG A 59 -3.48 -13.54 -10.90
C ARG A 59 -3.02 -13.96 -12.30
N ALA A 60 -3.95 -14.05 -13.25
CA ALA A 60 -3.64 -14.41 -14.63
C ALA A 60 -2.89 -13.30 -15.40
N ASN A 61 -3.00 -12.04 -14.96
CA ASN A 61 -2.34 -10.91 -15.58
C ASN A 61 -2.20 -9.74 -14.60
N HIS A 62 -1.02 -9.61 -13.99
CA HIS A 62 -0.75 -8.60 -12.96
C HIS A 62 -0.81 -7.15 -13.49
N LYS A 63 -0.90 -6.97 -14.82
CA LYS A 63 -1.09 -5.66 -15.45
C LYS A 63 -2.54 -5.16 -15.37
N LEU A 64 -3.49 -6.04 -15.07
CA LEU A 64 -4.90 -5.69 -15.00
C LEU A 64 -5.34 -5.51 -13.54
N PRO A 65 -5.85 -4.33 -13.17
CA PRO A 65 -6.42 -4.13 -11.85
C PRO A 65 -7.64 -5.05 -11.69
N CYS A 66 -7.77 -5.66 -10.51
CA CYS A 66 -8.91 -6.46 -10.15
C CYS A 66 -10.11 -5.54 -9.92
N LEU A 67 -11.02 -5.47 -10.89
CA LEU A 67 -12.26 -4.71 -10.79
C LEU A 67 -13.35 -5.62 -10.21
N TRP A 68 -13.73 -5.41 -8.95
CA TRP A 68 -14.84 -6.12 -8.32
C TRP A 68 -15.74 -5.15 -7.55
N GLY A 69 -17.06 -5.27 -7.77
CA GLY A 69 -18.08 -4.41 -7.16
C GLY A 69 -18.64 -3.34 -8.12
N ARG A 70 -19.98 -3.25 -8.16
CA ARG A 70 -20.75 -2.27 -8.96
C ARG A 70 -20.26 -0.84 -8.68
N GLY A 71 -19.63 -0.21 -9.67
CA GLY A 71 -19.72 1.24 -9.90
C GLY A 71 -19.30 2.19 -8.77
N ARG A 72 -18.52 1.75 -7.77
CA ARG A 72 -17.98 2.64 -6.73
C ARG A 72 -16.49 2.43 -6.60
N VAL A 73 -15.81 2.93 -7.61
CA VAL A 73 -14.47 3.49 -7.49
C VAL A 73 -14.57 4.56 -6.39
N ARG A 74 -14.27 4.22 -5.15
CA ARG A 74 -13.70 5.18 -4.18
C ARG A 74 -12.21 4.86 -4.07
N PRO A 75 -11.39 5.28 -5.05
CA PRO A 75 -9.97 5.43 -4.77
C PRO A 75 -9.88 6.50 -3.68
N ALA A 76 -8.88 6.45 -2.84
CA ALA A 76 -8.54 7.56 -1.95
C ALA A 76 -8.28 8.89 -2.71
N ALA A 77 -8.40 8.93 -4.05
CA ALA A 77 -8.22 10.12 -4.88
C ALA A 77 -9.03 10.12 -6.20
N GLY A 78 -10.27 9.60 -6.24
CA GLY A 78 -11.27 9.98 -7.25
C GLY A 78 -10.96 9.80 -8.76
N LYS A 79 -9.93 9.05 -9.16
CA LYS A 79 -9.69 8.67 -10.57
C LYS A 79 -9.55 7.14 -10.71
N PRO A 80 -10.15 6.52 -11.74
CA PRO A 80 -9.72 5.21 -12.19
C PRO A 80 -8.28 5.38 -12.73
N TRP A 81 -7.31 4.71 -12.14
CA TRP A 81 -5.90 4.86 -12.54
C TRP A 81 -5.69 4.35 -13.98
N ASN A 82 -5.42 5.27 -14.91
CA ASN A 82 -4.84 4.99 -16.23
C ASN A 82 -3.84 6.08 -16.67
N PRO A 83 -2.54 5.87 -16.47
CA PRO A 83 -1.47 6.38 -17.34
C PRO A 83 -0.95 5.38 -18.40
N ASP A 84 -1.77 4.59 -19.09
CA ASP A 84 -1.36 3.62 -20.13
C ASP A 84 -0.21 2.61 -19.82
N ASN A 85 0.22 2.20 -18.62
CA ASN A 85 -0.14 2.45 -17.22
C ASN A 85 1.15 2.23 -16.39
N ASP A 86 2.14 3.07 -16.73
CA ASP A 86 3.56 3.18 -16.38
C ASP A 86 4.45 1.93 -16.51
N PHE A 87 5.49 2.11 -17.33
CA PHE A 87 6.45 1.09 -17.73
C PHE A 87 7.34 0.71 -16.53
N ILE A 88 8.08 -0.38 -16.71
CA ILE A 88 9.28 -0.76 -15.92
C ILE A 88 8.97 -1.78 -14.79
N PHE A 89 9.12 -3.04 -15.21
CA PHE A 89 9.40 -4.29 -14.46
C PHE A 89 8.30 -4.93 -13.60
#